data_AF-A0A401PV97-F1
#
_entry.id   AF-A0A401PV97-F1
#
_cell.length_a   1.000
_cell.length_b   1.000
_cell.length_c   1.000
_cell.angle_alpha   90.00
_cell.angle_beta   90.00
_cell.angle_gamma   90.00
#
_symmetry.space_group_name_H-M   'P 1'
#
loop_
_entity.id
_entity.type
_entity.pdbx_description
1 polymer ?
#
loop_
_entity_poly.entity_id
_entity_poly.type
_entity_poly.pdbx_seq_one_letter_code
_entity_poly.pdbx_strand_id
1 'polypeptide(L)'
;DGDEFFEHEKTFLVEYGIKIKDSATKAEKMTRSHRNVSDDYLHLSSSCNELAIENKAPLNNYYVKLCELFEKLRKVEGRVSSDEDLKLTELLKYYMRDIQAAKDLLYRRARALVDYESANKALDKARMKGKDVKQVELQHQLSGQKFEKLSDSARQELTAFRGRRVEAFRKNLIEMTELELKHARNNAQMLQNCLAALMSN
;
A
#
# COMPACT_ATOMS: atom_id res chain seq x y z
N ASP A 1 1.60 18.10 -23.63
CA ASP A 1 2.84 18.71 -24.18
C ASP A 1 3.26 18.10 -25.54
N GLY A 2 2.40 17.30 -26.16
CA GLY A 2 2.73 16.60 -27.41
C GLY A 2 3.64 15.39 -27.22
N ASP A 3 4.19 15.16 -26.02
CA ASP A 3 5.00 13.99 -25.72
C ASP A 3 4.09 12.86 -25.20
N GLU A 4 3.79 11.92 -26.12
CA GLU A 4 2.88 10.80 -25.87
C GLU A 4 3.27 9.98 -24.63
N PHE A 5 4.57 9.85 -24.33
CA PHE A 5 5.04 9.11 -23.18
C PHE A 5 4.55 9.73 -21.87
N PHE A 6 4.68 11.05 -21.71
CA PHE A 6 4.31 11.70 -20.44
C PHE A 6 2.80 11.80 -20.25
N GLU A 7 2.03 11.96 -21.32
CA GLU A 7 0.56 11.93 -21.24
C GLU A 7 0.05 10.52 -20.87
N HIS A 8 0.67 9.48 -21.43
CA HIS A 8 0.39 8.10 -21.05
C HIS A 8 0.69 7.84 -19.57
N GLU A 9 1.90 8.16 -19.12
CA GLU A 9 2.32 7.97 -17.72
C GLU A 9 1.47 8.77 -16.73
N LYS A 10 1.06 10.00 -17.09
CA LYS A 10 0.16 10.81 -16.27
C LYS A 10 -1.19 10.13 -16.07
N THR A 11 -1.80 9.66 -17.16
CA THR A 11 -3.10 8.98 -17.14
C THR A 11 -3.00 7.72 -16.28
N PHE A 12 -1.95 6.95 -16.53
CA PHE A 12 -1.65 5.74 -15.78
C PHE A 12 -1.52 5.98 -14.28
N LEU A 13 -0.72 6.96 -13.84
CA LEU A 13 -0.51 7.26 -12.43
C LEU A 13 -1.79 7.73 -11.74
N VAL A 14 -2.66 8.46 -12.44
CA VAL A 14 -3.96 8.88 -11.91
C VAL A 14 -4.84 7.67 -11.63
N GLU A 15 -5.07 6.84 -12.64
CA GLU A 15 -5.92 5.65 -12.52
C GLU A 15 -5.36 4.62 -11.55
N TYR A 16 -4.08 4.32 -11.68
CA TYR A 16 -3.40 3.35 -10.82
C TYR A 16 -3.34 3.85 -9.37
N GLY A 17 -3.12 5.15 -9.15
CA GLY A 17 -3.16 5.75 -7.82
C GLY A 17 -4.50 5.61 -7.12
N ILE A 18 -5.62 5.71 -7.85
CA ILE A 18 -6.97 5.48 -7.30
C ILE A 18 -7.10 4.02 -6.85
N LYS A 19 -6.68 3.06 -7.69
CA LYS A 19 -6.74 1.62 -7.38
C LYS A 19 -5.89 1.25 -6.17
N ILE A 20 -4.69 1.81 -6.06
CA ILE A 20 -3.80 1.57 -4.93
C ILE A 20 -4.36 2.17 -3.63
N LYS A 21 -4.95 3.37 -3.68
CA LYS A 21 -5.61 3.98 -2.52
C LYS A 21 -6.82 3.17 -2.04
N ASP A 22 -7.66 2.71 -2.96
CA ASP A 22 -8.80 1.84 -2.64
C ASP A 22 -8.33 0.52 -2.02
N SER A 23 -7.30 -0.10 -2.61
CA SER A 23 -6.70 -1.33 -2.10
C SER A 23 -6.13 -1.15 -0.69
N ALA A 24 -5.43 -0.05 -0.42
CA ALA A 24 -4.90 0.27 0.91
C ALA A 24 -6.03 0.40 1.94
N THR A 25 -7.12 1.08 1.57
CA THR A 25 -8.29 1.26 2.44
C THR A 25 -8.95 -0.09 2.75
N LYS A 26 -9.01 -1.00 1.78
CA LYS A 26 -9.54 -2.36 1.96
C LYS A 26 -8.65 -3.20 2.86
N ALA A 27 -7.32 -3.13 2.68
CA ALA A 27 -6.36 -3.81 3.54
C ALA A 27 -6.45 -3.34 4.99
N GLU A 28 -6.59 -2.03 5.24
CA GLU A 28 -6.80 -1.50 6.59
C GLU A 28 -8.10 -1.97 7.25
N LYS A 29 -9.17 -2.14 6.46
CA LYS A 29 -10.43 -2.70 6.96
C LYS A 29 -10.28 -4.18 7.32
N MET A 30 -9.58 -4.95 6.48
CA MET A 30 -9.28 -6.36 6.73
C MET A 30 -8.49 -6.53 8.03
N THR A 31 -7.39 -5.78 8.22
CA THR A 31 -6.59 -5.89 9.46
C THR A 31 -7.37 -5.46 10.69
N ARG A 32 -8.27 -4.48 10.58
CA ARG A 32 -9.22 -4.12 11.65
C ARG A 32 -10.22 -5.24 11.94
N SER A 33 -10.76 -5.91 10.94
CA SER A 33 -11.65 -7.05 11.13
C SER A 33 -10.96 -8.18 11.90
N HIS A 34 -9.70 -8.51 11.59
CA HIS A 34 -8.94 -9.49 12.39
C HIS A 34 -8.75 -9.06 13.84
N ARG A 35 -8.50 -7.77 14.11
CA ARG A 35 -8.42 -7.25 15.49
C ARG A 35 -9.75 -7.44 16.23
N ASN A 36 -10.87 -7.12 15.58
CA ASN A 36 -12.19 -7.31 16.17
C ASN A 36 -12.46 -8.79 16.48
N VAL A 37 -12.13 -9.71 15.57
CA VAL A 37 -12.28 -11.16 15.80
C VAL A 37 -11.39 -11.64 16.96
N SER A 38 -10.16 -11.12 17.07
CA SER A 38 -9.29 -11.37 18.22
C SER A 38 -9.93 -10.91 19.54
N ASP A 39 -10.57 -9.74 19.56
CA ASP A 39 -11.27 -9.24 20.73
C ASP A 39 -12.53 -10.07 21.05
N ASP A 40 -13.26 -10.53 20.04
CA ASP A 40 -14.39 -11.45 20.22
C ASP A 40 -13.93 -12.77 20.87
N TYR A 41 -12.78 -13.33 20.45
CA TYR A 41 -12.21 -14.50 21.10
C TYR A 41 -11.84 -14.25 22.56
N LEU A 42 -11.37 -13.05 22.93
CA LEU A 42 -11.12 -12.70 24.33
C LEU A 42 -12.42 -12.70 25.14
N HIS A 43 -13.49 -12.14 24.59
CA HIS A 43 -14.80 -12.13 25.24
C HIS A 43 -15.35 -13.55 25.42
N LEU A 44 -15.29 -14.37 24.36
CA LEU A 44 -15.74 -15.77 24.41
C LEU A 44 -14.94 -16.60 25.42
N SER A 45 -13.62 -16.43 25.46
CA SER A 45 -12.73 -17.03 26.46
C SER A 45 -13.19 -16.70 27.88
N SER A 46 -13.42 -15.41 28.15
CA SER A 46 -13.85 -14.92 29.46
C SER A 46 -15.21 -15.49 29.88
N SER A 47 -16.20 -15.48 28.99
CA SER A 47 -17.52 -16.07 29.25
C SER A 47 -17.46 -17.58 29.47
N CYS A 48 -16.62 -18.31 28.72
CA CYS A 48 -16.42 -19.74 28.96
C CYS A 48 -15.81 -19.99 30.33
N ASN A 49 -14.89 -19.14 30.77
CA ASN A 49 -14.27 -19.26 32.09
C ASN A 49 -15.29 -19.04 33.23
N GLU A 50 -16.18 -18.04 33.10
CA GLU A 50 -17.29 -17.82 34.05
C GLU A 50 -18.21 -19.04 34.13
N LEU A 51 -18.63 -19.59 32.99
CA LEU A 51 -19.45 -20.80 32.93
C LEU A 51 -18.73 -22.01 33.53
N ALA A 52 -17.41 -22.13 33.36
CA ALA A 52 -16.63 -23.22 33.96
C ALA A 52 -16.64 -23.15 35.50
N ILE A 53 -16.67 -21.95 36.07
CA ILE A 53 -16.72 -21.73 37.53
C ILE A 53 -18.11 -22.05 38.08
N GLU A 54 -19.18 -21.68 37.35
CA GLU A 54 -20.57 -21.87 37.79
C GLU A 54 -21.06 -23.33 37.69
N ASN A 55 -20.52 -24.11 36.75
CA ASN A 55 -20.98 -25.47 36.46
C ASN A 55 -20.17 -26.56 37.17
N LYS A 56 -20.83 -27.68 37.50
CA LYS A 56 -20.18 -28.88 38.05
C LYS A 56 -19.63 -29.79 36.95
N ALA A 57 -18.77 -30.73 37.34
CA ALA A 57 -18.28 -31.78 36.45
C ALA A 57 -19.45 -32.63 35.89
N PRO A 58 -19.38 -33.11 34.63
CA PRO A 58 -18.22 -33.02 33.72
C PRO A 58 -18.21 -31.77 32.83
N LEU A 59 -19.28 -30.95 32.85
CA LEU A 59 -19.48 -29.86 31.89
C LEU A 59 -18.42 -28.75 32.03
N ASN A 60 -17.95 -28.48 33.24
CA ASN A 60 -16.87 -27.51 33.48
C ASN A 60 -15.60 -27.81 32.67
N ASN A 61 -15.23 -29.10 32.50
CA ASN A 61 -14.04 -29.50 31.75
C ASN A 61 -14.14 -29.13 30.26
N TYR A 62 -15.35 -29.13 29.70
CA TYR A 62 -15.58 -28.69 28.31
C TYR A 62 -15.40 -27.18 28.18
N TYR A 63 -15.93 -26.41 29.12
CA TYR A 63 -15.78 -24.95 29.14
C TYR A 63 -14.32 -24.51 29.33
N VAL A 64 -13.54 -25.18 30.18
CA VAL A 64 -12.09 -24.90 30.30
C VAL A 64 -11.37 -25.16 28.98
N LYS A 65 -11.65 -26.27 28.29
CA LYS A 65 -11.04 -26.58 26.99
C LYS A 65 -11.41 -25.55 25.91
N LEU A 66 -12.65 -25.05 25.91
CA LEU A 66 -13.08 -23.98 25.01
C LEU A 66 -12.41 -22.64 25.33
N CYS A 67 -12.27 -22.28 26.61
CA CYS A 67 -11.53 -21.10 27.05
C CYS A 67 -10.08 -21.12 26.53
N GLU A 68 -9.38 -22.25 26.72
CA GLU A 68 -8.02 -22.42 26.20
C GLU A 68 -7.95 -22.32 24.67
N LEU A 69 -8.94 -22.85 23.95
CA LEU A 69 -9.01 -22.72 22.50
C LEU A 69 -9.18 -21.25 22.09
N PHE A 70 -10.09 -20.50 22.70
CA PHE A 70 -10.33 -19.11 22.34
C PHE A 70 -9.11 -18.22 22.62
N GLU A 71 -8.38 -18.42 23.73
CA GLU A 71 -7.10 -17.72 23.95
C GLU A 71 -6.04 -18.06 22.90
N LYS A 72 -6.00 -19.32 22.43
CA LYS A 72 -5.11 -19.75 21.36
C LYS A 72 -5.49 -19.10 20.02
N LEU A 73 -6.78 -19.14 19.66
CA LEU A 73 -7.30 -18.52 18.44
C LEU A 73 -7.10 -17.01 18.42
N ARG A 74 -7.34 -16.32 19.55
CA ARG A 74 -7.03 -14.89 19.74
C ARG A 74 -5.59 -14.56 19.34
N LYS A 75 -4.62 -15.33 19.84
CA LYS A 75 -3.20 -15.10 19.53
C LYS A 75 -2.87 -15.34 18.06
N VAL A 76 -3.51 -16.33 17.44
CA VAL A 76 -3.34 -16.60 16.00
C VAL A 76 -3.93 -15.46 15.18
N GLU A 77 -5.15 -15.04 15.48
CA GLU A 77 -5.85 -13.96 14.78
C GLU A 77 -5.10 -12.62 14.90
N GLY A 78 -4.61 -12.29 16.09
CA GLY A 78 -3.78 -11.10 16.30
C GLY A 78 -2.47 -11.16 15.50
N ARG A 79 -1.91 -12.35 15.29
CA ARG A 79 -0.72 -12.55 14.43
C ARG A 79 -1.07 -12.40 12.96
N VAL A 80 -2.18 -12.96 12.49
CA VAL A 80 -2.70 -12.76 11.12
C VAL A 80 -2.82 -11.26 10.84
N SER A 81 -3.53 -10.53 11.70
CA SER A 81 -3.68 -9.07 11.58
C SER A 81 -2.34 -8.35 11.45
N SER A 82 -1.36 -8.69 12.29
CA SER A 82 -0.06 -8.02 12.32
C SER A 82 0.79 -8.34 11.09
N ASP A 83 0.81 -9.61 10.68
CA ASP A 83 1.60 -10.06 9.54
C ASP A 83 1.02 -9.48 8.22
N GLU A 84 -0.31 -9.48 8.05
CA GLU A 84 -0.99 -8.86 6.91
C GLU A 84 -0.81 -7.34 6.88
N ASP A 85 -0.89 -6.65 8.02
CA ASP A 85 -0.70 -5.19 8.08
C ASP A 85 0.71 -4.81 7.63
N LEU A 86 1.71 -5.52 8.15
CA LEU A 86 3.11 -5.31 7.79
C LEU A 86 3.37 -5.65 6.31
N LYS A 87 2.79 -6.74 5.82
CA LYS A 87 3.14 -7.29 4.51
C LYS A 87 2.35 -6.65 3.38
N LEU A 88 1.05 -6.41 3.53
CA LEU A 88 0.17 -5.88 2.49
C LEU A 88 -0.11 -4.39 2.68
N THR A 89 -0.59 -3.98 3.85
CA THR A 89 -1.03 -2.59 4.08
C THR A 89 0.13 -1.61 3.92
N GLU A 90 1.28 -1.89 4.53
CA GLU A 90 2.46 -1.01 4.44
C GLU A 90 3.03 -0.91 3.02
N LEU A 91 3.00 -2.01 2.23
CA LEU A 91 3.39 -1.97 0.83
C LEU A 91 2.47 -1.06 0.01
N LEU A 92 1.16 -1.18 0.20
CA LEU A 92 0.18 -0.36 -0.50
C LEU A 92 0.36 1.12 -0.13
N LYS A 93 0.57 1.44 1.15
CA LYS A 93 0.86 2.80 1.63
C LYS A 93 2.16 3.35 1.06
N TYR A 94 3.21 2.53 0.96
CA TYR A 94 4.45 2.91 0.31
C TYR A 94 4.20 3.32 -1.15
N TYR A 95 3.51 2.49 -1.93
CA TYR A 95 3.22 2.81 -3.33
C TYR A 95 2.21 3.94 -3.52
N MET A 96 1.30 4.19 -2.57
CA MET A 96 0.49 5.42 -2.58
C MET A 96 1.37 6.67 -2.57
N ARG A 97 2.39 6.70 -1.70
CA ARG A 97 3.32 7.83 -1.58
C ARG A 97 4.24 7.93 -2.79
N ASP A 98 4.75 6.81 -3.28
CA ASP A 98 5.64 6.77 -4.46
C ASP A 98 4.91 7.24 -5.73
N ILE A 99 3.64 6.85 -5.91
CA ILE A 99 2.78 7.36 -7.00
C ILE A 99 2.57 8.87 -6.87
N GLN A 100 2.37 9.39 -5.65
CA GLN A 100 2.24 10.83 -5.45
C GLN A 100 3.52 11.57 -5.83
N ALA A 101 4.69 11.05 -5.44
CA ALA A 101 5.97 11.61 -5.83
C ALA A 101 6.18 11.62 -7.36
N ALA A 102 5.75 10.56 -8.05
CA ALA A 102 5.78 10.48 -9.52
C ALA A 102 4.83 11.52 -10.17
N LYS A 103 3.63 11.73 -9.61
CA LYS A 103 2.71 12.80 -10.05
C LYS A 103 3.32 14.19 -9.85
N ASP A 104 3.97 14.43 -8.72
CA ASP A 104 4.63 15.71 -8.42
C ASP A 104 5.84 15.96 -9.33
N LEU A 105 6.53 14.91 -9.76
CA LEU A 105 7.58 14.99 -10.79
C LEU A 105 7.02 15.42 -12.14
N LEU A 106 5.92 14.80 -12.59
CA LEU A 106 5.24 15.19 -13.83
C LEU A 106 4.72 16.63 -13.77
N TYR A 107 4.18 17.06 -12.63
CA TYR A 107 3.73 18.43 -12.43
C TYR A 107 4.88 19.43 -12.54
N ARG A 108 6.02 19.17 -11.88
CA ARG A 108 7.22 20.01 -11.98
C ARG A 108 7.74 20.11 -13.40
N ARG A 109 7.75 19.00 -14.14
CA ARG A 109 8.13 18.98 -15.57
C ARG A 109 7.17 19.82 -16.40
N ALA A 110 5.86 19.66 -16.22
CA ALA A 110 4.85 20.45 -16.95
C ALA A 110 4.99 21.95 -16.67
N ARG A 111 5.29 22.35 -15.42
CA ARG A 111 5.57 23.76 -15.10
C ARG A 111 6.83 24.28 -15.79
N ALA A 112 7.90 23.48 -15.83
CA ALA A 112 9.13 23.87 -16.53
C ALA A 112 8.92 24.04 -18.04
N LEU A 113 8.03 23.24 -18.66
CA LEU A 113 7.64 23.44 -20.06
C LEU A 113 6.95 24.78 -20.27
N VAL A 114 5.97 25.13 -19.43
CA VAL A 114 5.26 26.41 -19.52
C VAL A 114 6.23 27.58 -19.36
N ASP A 115 7.19 27.48 -18.44
CA ASP A 115 8.24 28.48 -18.25
C ASP A 115 9.13 28.60 -19.50
N TYR A 116 9.46 27.48 -20.14
CA TYR A 116 10.27 27.44 -21.37
C TYR A 116 9.52 28.03 -22.57
N GLU A 117 8.27 27.65 -22.81
CA GLU A 117 7.42 28.23 -23.86
C GLU A 117 7.22 29.74 -23.69
N SER A 118 7.09 30.19 -22.44
CA SER A 118 6.99 31.61 -22.11
C SER A 118 8.28 32.36 -22.41
N ALA A 119 9.44 31.77 -22.07
CA ALA A 119 10.74 32.32 -22.41
C ALA A 119 10.99 32.37 -23.92
N ASN A 120 10.51 31.38 -24.67
CA ASN A 120 10.60 31.35 -26.13
C ASN A 120 9.81 32.52 -26.76
N LYS A 121 8.55 32.72 -26.35
CA LYS A 121 7.73 33.86 -26.77
C LYS A 121 8.37 35.21 -26.41
N ALA A 122 8.99 35.31 -25.24
CA ALA A 122 9.69 36.51 -24.81
C ALA A 122 10.92 36.80 -25.68
N LEU A 123 11.68 35.77 -26.05
CA LEU A 123 12.85 35.86 -26.92
C LEU A 123 12.46 36.35 -28.32
N ASP A 124 11.40 35.78 -28.91
CA ASP A 124 10.88 36.23 -30.21
C ASP A 124 10.53 37.73 -30.18
N LYS A 125 9.84 38.17 -29.12
CA LYS A 125 9.49 39.58 -28.93
C LYS A 125 10.71 40.49 -28.75
N ALA A 126 11.72 40.04 -28.01
CA ALA A 126 12.97 40.79 -27.81
C ALA A 126 13.75 40.95 -29.12
N ARG A 127 13.84 39.86 -29.92
CA ARG A 127 14.45 39.84 -31.25
C ARG A 127 13.75 40.80 -32.21
N MET A 128 12.41 40.78 -32.26
CA MET A 128 11.63 41.72 -33.09
C MET A 128 11.86 43.18 -32.73
N LYS A 129 12.06 43.50 -31.45
CA LYS A 129 12.26 44.87 -30.95
C LYS A 129 13.73 45.31 -30.94
N GLY A 130 14.68 44.40 -31.16
CA GLY A 130 16.12 44.68 -31.07
C GLY A 130 16.61 45.11 -29.68
N LYS A 131 15.85 44.83 -28.61
CA LYS A 131 16.15 45.30 -27.24
C LYS A 131 16.25 44.13 -26.26
N ASP A 132 17.21 44.21 -25.33
CA ASP A 132 17.42 43.26 -24.22
C ASP A 132 17.66 41.80 -24.65
N VAL A 133 18.04 41.58 -25.92
CA VAL A 133 18.12 40.25 -26.55
C VAL A 133 19.04 39.30 -25.78
N LYS A 134 20.25 39.75 -25.39
CA LYS A 134 21.22 38.90 -24.69
C LYS A 134 20.70 38.37 -23.35
N GLN A 135 19.99 39.20 -22.58
CA GLN A 135 19.46 38.80 -21.27
C GLN A 135 18.31 37.80 -21.43
N VAL A 136 17.40 38.05 -22.37
CA VAL A 136 16.27 37.16 -22.64
C VAL A 136 16.73 35.83 -23.23
N GLU A 137 17.77 35.84 -24.06
CA GLU A 137 18.37 34.64 -24.64
C GLU A 137 19.01 33.74 -23.57
N LEU A 138 19.71 34.32 -22.59
CA LEU A 138 20.20 33.58 -21.43
C LEU A 138 19.06 32.95 -20.63
N GLN A 139 17.98 33.69 -20.37
CA GLN A 139 16.82 33.17 -19.64
C GLN A 139 16.14 32.03 -20.41
N HIS A 140 16.00 32.14 -21.73
CA HIS A 140 15.49 31.09 -22.60
C HIS A 140 16.37 29.83 -22.52
N GLN A 141 17.69 29.98 -22.58
CA GLN A 141 18.64 28.87 -22.45
C GLN A 141 18.52 28.16 -21.10
N LEU A 142 18.45 28.92 -19.99
CA LEU A 142 18.31 28.37 -18.64
C LEU A 142 16.98 27.62 -18.46
N SER A 143 15.86 28.18 -18.95
CA SER A 143 14.56 27.50 -18.90
C SER A 143 14.54 26.22 -19.73
N GLY A 144 15.18 26.23 -20.91
CA GLY A 144 15.32 25.05 -21.77
C GLY A 144 16.11 23.93 -21.10
N GLN A 145 17.31 24.24 -20.59
CA GLN A 145 18.14 23.27 -19.86
C GLN A 145 17.42 22.67 -18.64
N LYS A 146 16.65 23.49 -17.91
CA LYS A 146 15.85 23.02 -16.78
C LYS A 146 14.76 22.06 -17.22
N PHE A 147 14.05 22.37 -18.31
CA PHE A 147 13.00 21.51 -18.85
C PHE A 147 13.56 20.17 -19.38
N GLU A 148 14.68 20.21 -20.11
CA GLU A 148 15.38 19.01 -20.61
C GLU A 148 15.81 18.11 -19.45
N LYS A 149 16.53 18.67 -18.46
CA LYS A 149 16.98 17.92 -17.28
C LYS A 149 15.83 17.27 -16.51
N LEU A 150 14.71 17.97 -16.35
CA LEU A 150 13.51 17.43 -15.71
C LEU A 150 12.85 16.35 -16.57
N SER A 151 12.86 16.49 -17.90
CA SER A 151 12.33 15.50 -18.83
C SER A 151 13.13 14.20 -18.81
N ASP A 152 14.45 14.29 -18.84
CA ASP A 152 15.34 13.12 -18.77
C ASP A 152 15.19 12.40 -17.42
N SER A 153 15.24 13.16 -16.32
CA SER A 153 15.04 12.61 -14.98
C SER A 153 13.67 11.97 -14.82
N ALA A 154 12.60 12.60 -15.33
CA ALA A 154 11.25 12.05 -15.26
C ALA A 154 11.12 10.76 -16.08
N ARG A 155 11.71 10.69 -17.29
CA ARG A 155 11.68 9.50 -18.13
C ARG A 155 12.41 8.33 -17.47
N GLN A 156 13.57 8.59 -16.89
CA GLN A 156 14.34 7.57 -16.16
C GLN A 156 13.56 7.08 -14.93
N GLU A 157 13.03 7.99 -14.12
CA GLU A 157 12.35 7.64 -12.88
C GLU A 157 11.04 6.87 -13.14
N LEU A 158 10.23 7.28 -14.12
CA LEU A 158 8.98 6.60 -14.46
C LEU A 158 9.23 5.18 -15.02
N THR A 159 10.28 5.03 -15.82
CA THR A 159 10.71 3.71 -16.32
C THR A 159 11.16 2.81 -15.17
N ALA A 160 11.99 3.34 -14.26
CA ALA A 160 12.46 2.61 -13.08
C ALA A 160 11.30 2.26 -12.13
N PHE A 161 10.39 3.20 -11.91
CA PHE A 161 9.19 3.02 -11.09
C PHE A 161 8.35 1.84 -11.59
N ARG A 162 8.10 1.75 -12.90
CA ARG A 162 7.37 0.61 -13.49
C ARG A 162 8.02 -0.72 -13.15
N GLY A 163 9.34 -0.84 -13.33
CA GLY A 163 10.08 -2.07 -13.05
C GLY A 163 10.07 -2.44 -11.56
N ARG A 164 10.47 -1.50 -10.69
CA ARG A 164 10.50 -1.68 -9.22
C ARG A 164 9.14 -2.10 -8.69
N ARG A 165 8.08 -1.45 -9.16
CA ARG A 165 6.71 -1.73 -8.73
C ARG A 165 6.26 -3.12 -9.10
N VAL A 166 6.40 -3.53 -10.35
CA VAL A 166 5.93 -4.85 -10.80
C VAL A 166 6.61 -5.95 -9.99
N GLU A 167 7.92 -5.86 -9.78
CA GLU A 167 8.65 -6.86 -9.01
C GLU A 167 8.23 -6.85 -7.53
N ALA A 168 8.05 -5.68 -6.93
CA ALA A 168 7.63 -5.59 -5.53
C ALA A 168 6.24 -6.20 -5.30
N PHE A 169 5.26 -5.88 -6.15
CA PHE A 169 3.91 -6.46 -6.04
C PHE A 169 3.90 -7.97 -6.35
N ARG A 170 4.68 -8.42 -7.35
CA ARG A 170 4.82 -9.85 -7.65
C ARG A 170 5.34 -10.62 -6.45
N LYS A 171 6.46 -10.17 -5.88
CA LYS A 171 7.06 -10.76 -4.69
C LYS A 171 6.07 -10.75 -3.52
N ASN A 172 5.40 -9.62 -3.30
CA ASN A 172 4.44 -9.49 -2.22
C ASN A 172 3.27 -10.46 -2.32
N LEU A 173 2.64 -10.59 -3.50
CA LEU A 173 1.49 -11.48 -3.68
C LEU A 173 1.86 -12.95 -3.44
N ILE A 174 3.06 -13.36 -3.83
CA ILE A 174 3.58 -14.71 -3.55
C ILE A 174 3.74 -14.89 -2.03
N GLU A 175 4.48 -13.98 -1.38
CA GLU A 175 4.76 -14.08 0.04
C GLU A 175 3.48 -13.98 0.90
N MET A 176 2.51 -13.17 0.47
CA MET A 176 1.18 -13.09 1.11
C MET A 176 0.45 -14.42 0.99
N THR A 177 0.42 -15.03 -0.19
CA THR A 177 -0.27 -16.31 -0.39
C THR A 177 0.35 -17.41 0.48
N GLU A 178 1.68 -17.46 0.57
CA GLU A 178 2.38 -18.41 1.45
C GLU A 178 2.05 -18.19 2.93
N LEU A 179 1.95 -16.92 3.34
CA LEU A 179 1.58 -16.52 4.69
C LEU A 179 0.13 -16.91 5.02
N GLU A 180 -0.83 -16.64 4.13
CA GLU A 180 -2.23 -17.07 4.25
C GLU A 180 -2.35 -18.58 4.45
N LEU A 181 -1.64 -19.36 3.61
CA LEU A 181 -1.64 -20.82 3.72
C LEU A 181 -1.07 -21.29 5.06
N LYS A 182 -0.03 -20.63 5.57
CA LYS A 182 0.54 -20.92 6.88
C LYS A 182 -0.45 -20.62 8.01
N HIS A 183 -1.13 -19.48 7.97
CA HIS A 183 -2.14 -19.11 8.96
C HIS A 183 -3.33 -20.06 8.95
N ALA A 184 -3.87 -20.36 7.76
CA ALA A 184 -4.99 -21.28 7.60
C ALA A 184 -4.67 -22.68 8.14
N ARG A 185 -3.47 -23.22 7.83
CA ARG A 185 -3.01 -24.52 8.35
C ARG A 185 -2.90 -24.52 9.87
N ASN A 186 -2.32 -23.46 10.45
CA ASN A 186 -2.19 -23.35 11.90
C ASN A 186 -3.56 -23.28 12.60
N ASN A 187 -4.49 -22.50 12.05
CA ASN A 187 -5.85 -22.38 12.58
C ASN A 187 -6.59 -23.73 12.53
N ALA A 188 -6.57 -24.40 11.36
CA ALA A 188 -7.19 -25.72 11.20
C ALA A 188 -6.62 -26.75 12.19
N GLN A 189 -5.30 -26.78 12.39
CA GLN A 189 -4.66 -27.69 13.34
C GLN A 189 -5.12 -27.43 14.79
N MET A 190 -5.27 -26.16 15.19
CA MET A 190 -5.75 -25.82 16.53
C MET A 190 -7.17 -26.30 16.78
N LEU A 191 -8.06 -26.09 15.81
CA LEU A 191 -9.45 -26.54 15.88
C LEU A 191 -9.53 -28.07 15.95
N GLN A 192 -8.75 -28.78 15.13
CA GLN A 192 -8.67 -30.24 15.16
C GLN A 192 -8.17 -30.77 16.51
N ASN A 193 -7.14 -30.14 17.08
CA ASN A 193 -6.62 -30.53 18.39
C ASN A 193 -7.65 -30.33 19.50
N CYS A 194 -8.41 -29.23 19.46
CA CYS A 194 -9.49 -29.00 20.42
C CYS A 194 -10.60 -30.03 20.26
N LEU A 195 -11.06 -30.29 19.03
CA LEU A 195 -12.07 -31.31 18.77
C LEU A 195 -11.65 -32.68 19.31
N ALA A 196 -10.41 -33.10 19.05
CA ALA A 196 -9.87 -34.35 19.58
C ALA A 196 -9.87 -34.38 21.11
N ALA A 197 -9.46 -33.28 21.75
CA ALA A 197 -9.48 -33.17 23.20
C ALA A 197 -10.90 -33.17 23.79
N LEU A 198 -11.89 -32.62 23.08
CA LEU A 198 -13.30 -32.65 23.52
C LEU A 198 -13.90 -34.05 23.38
N MET A 199 -13.53 -34.81 22.33
CA MET A 199 -14.01 -36.18 22.10
C MET A 199 -13.35 -37.23 23.01
N SER A 200 -12.21 -36.91 23.61
CA SER A 200 -11.48 -37.83 24.51
C SER A 200 -11.90 -37.71 25.98
N ASN A 201 -12.95 -36.94 26.28
CA ASN A 201 -13.54 -36.74 27.62
C ASN A 201 -14.86 -37.52 27.76
#